data_AF-A0A0G1CD52-F1
#
_entry.id   AF-A0A0G1CD52-F1
#
_cell.length_a   1.000
_cell.length_b   1.000
_cell.length_c   1.000
_cell.angle_alpha   90.00
_cell.angle_beta   90.00
_cell.angle_gamma   90.00
#
_symmetry.space_group_name_H-M   'P 1'
#
loop_
_entity.id
_entity.type
_entity.pdbx_description
1 polymer ?
#
loop_
_entity_poly.entity_id
_entity_poly.type
_entity_poly.pdbx_seq_one_letter_code
_entity_poly.pdbx_strand_id
1 'polypeptide(L)' 'MKRVDVSTDEMAKFEGKWVAIDPDKQRIIAVSETLAEISPLVSGKVGEEKKIKAYSFKVPRKDEGPYVL' A
#
# COMPACT_ATOMS: atom_id res chain seq x y z
N MET A 1 5.83 4.00 9.50
CA MET A 1 4.70 3.17 8.99
C MET A 1 3.80 2.74 10.13
N LYS A 2 2.50 2.58 9.87
CA LYS A 2 1.53 1.97 10.77
C LYS A 2 1.06 0.65 10.17
N ARG A 3 1.17 -0.45 10.91
CA ARG A 3 0.56 -1.73 10.51
C ARG A 3 -0.93 -1.69 10.77
N VAL A 4 -1.69 -2.18 9.81
CA VAL A 4 -3.15 -2.28 9.87
C VAL A 4 -3.55 -3.65 9.34
N ASP A 5 -4.81 -4.02 9.56
CA ASP A 5 -5.37 -5.25 9.00
C ASP A 5 -6.84 -4.97 8.69
N VAL A 6 -7.09 -4.38 7.52
CA VAL A 6 -8.42 -3.91 7.10
C VAL A 6 -8.70 -4.26 5.64
N SER A 7 -9.99 -4.27 5.25
CA SER A 7 -10.37 -4.50 3.86
C SER A 7 -9.85 -3.38 2.95
N THR A 8 -9.59 -3.70 1.69
CA THR A 8 -9.33 -2.69 0.64
C THR A 8 -10.53 -1.78 0.38
N ASP A 9 -11.75 -2.17 0.79
CA ASP A 9 -12.92 -1.28 0.76
C ASP A 9 -12.78 -0.04 1.67
N GLU A 10 -11.92 -0.13 2.69
CA GLU A 10 -11.66 0.97 3.62
C GLU A 10 -10.53 1.90 3.13
N MET A 11 -10.03 1.72 1.91
CA MET A 11 -8.89 2.46 1.36
C MET A 11 -9.10 3.97 1.32
N ALA A 12 -10.34 4.43 1.13
CA ALA A 12 -10.71 5.84 1.18
C ALA A 12 -10.36 6.53 2.52
N LYS A 13 -10.23 5.78 3.62
CA LYS A 13 -9.81 6.33 4.93
C LYS A 13 -8.34 6.71 4.96
N PHE A 14 -7.54 6.24 4.00
CA PHE A 14 -6.11 6.47 3.89
C PHE A 14 -5.77 7.44 2.76
N GLU A 15 -6.71 8.29 2.39
CA GLU A 15 -6.57 9.38 1.43
C GLU A 15 -5.22 10.12 1.58
N GLY A 16 -4.49 10.29 0.47
CA GLY A 16 -3.19 10.94 0.43
C GLY A 16 -2.00 10.12 0.95
N LYS A 17 -2.24 8.92 1.49
CA LYS A 17 -1.22 8.05 2.07
C LYS A 17 -0.83 6.92 1.11
N TRP A 18 0.36 6.38 1.35
CA TRP A 18 0.83 5.14 0.75
C TRP A 18 0.31 3.94 1.54
N VAL A 19 -0.25 2.97 0.83
CA VAL A 19 -0.76 1.72 1.39
C VAL A 19 -0.01 0.53 0.82
N ALA A 20 0.21 -0.49 1.65
CA ALA A 20 0.68 -1.81 1.24
C ALA A 20 -0.49 -2.79 1.30
N ILE A 21 -0.76 -3.49 0.20
CA ILE A 21 -1.91 -4.38 0.02
C ILE A 21 -1.41 -5.80 -0.19
N ASP A 22 -1.84 -6.73 0.67
CA ASP A 22 -1.66 -8.17 0.47
C ASP A 22 -2.57 -8.62 -0.70
N PRO A 23 -2.00 -9.10 -1.82
CA PRO A 23 -2.77 -9.41 -3.02
C PRO A 23 -3.61 -10.68 -2.88
N ASP A 24 -3.18 -11.62 -2.04
CA ASP A 24 -3.87 -12.90 -1.85
C ASP A 24 -5.12 -12.71 -0.98
N LYS A 25 -5.04 -11.82 0.01
CA LYS A 25 -6.13 -11.56 0.95
C LYS A 25 -6.97 -10.34 0.60
N GLN A 26 -6.50 -9.49 -0.31
CA GLN A 26 -7.10 -8.19 -0.64
C GLN A 26 -7.25 -7.28 0.58
N ARG A 27 -6.21 -7.23 1.42
CA ARG A 27 -6.22 -6.48 2.68
C ARG A 27 -5.08 -5.47 2.73
N ILE A 28 -5.37 -4.31 3.30
CA ILE A 28 -4.35 -3.30 3.60
C ILE A 28 -3.62 -3.76 4.85
N ILE A 29 -2.30 -3.95 4.74
CA ILE A 29 -1.45 -4.48 5.82
C ILE A 29 -0.55 -3.41 6.47
N ALA A 30 -0.30 -2.32 5.75
CA ALA A 30 0.44 -1.18 6.27
C ALA A 30 0.08 0.12 5.55
N VAL A 31 0.22 1.23 6.25
CA VAL A 31 -0.01 2.58 5.74
C VAL A 31 1.11 3.51 6.21
N SER A 32 1.52 4.45 5.36
CA SER A 32 2.46 5.51 5.70
C SER A 32 2.24 6.77 4.85
N GLU A 33 2.77 7.90 5.28
CA GLU A 33 2.88 9.12 4.48
C GLU A 33 3.83 8.96 3.26
N THR A 34 4.79 8.03 3.30
CA THR A 34 5.79 7.87 2.24
C THR A 34 5.95 6.43 1.76
N LEU A 35 6.31 6.25 0.48
CA LEU A 35 6.63 4.94 -0.10
C LEU A 35 7.82 4.28 0.60
N ALA A 36 8.85 5.06 0.96
CA ALA A 36 10.06 4.55 1.60
C ALA A 36 9.77 3.79 2.91
N GLU A 37 8.76 4.23 3.66
CA GLU A 37 8.39 3.59 4.92
C GLU A 37 7.66 2.25 4.74
N ILE A 38 6.93 2.04 3.63
CA ILE A 38 6.31 0.74 3.30
C ILE A 38 7.21 -0.12 2.41
N SER A 39 8.30 0.44 1.89
CA SER A 39 9.27 -0.20 1.00
C SER A 39 9.71 -1.60 1.45
N PRO A 40 9.97 -1.88 2.74
CA PRO A 40 10.34 -3.23 3.19
C PRO A 40 9.28 -4.32 2.96
N LEU A 41 8.03 -3.94 2.67
CA LEU A 41 6.91 -4.85 2.43
C LEU A 41 6.60 -5.04 0.94
N VAL A 42 6.96 -4.04 0.12
CA VAL A 42 6.55 -3.91 -1.29
C VAL A 42 7.72 -3.95 -2.26
N SER A 43 8.96 -3.90 -1.76
CA SER A 43 10.18 -4.01 -2.54
C SER A 43 11.12 -5.05 -1.93
N GLY A 44 11.94 -5.66 -2.78
CA GLY A 44 12.91 -6.68 -2.41
C GLY A 44 14.21 -6.48 -3.15
N LYS A 45 15.25 -7.19 -2.72
CA LYS A 45 16.48 -7.30 -3.51
C LYS A 45 16.23 -8.21 -4.70
N VAL A 46 16.98 -7.99 -5.78
CA VAL A 46 17.02 -8.92 -6.93
C VAL A 46 17.39 -10.31 -6.43
N GLY A 47 16.61 -11.33 -6.79
CA GLY A 47 16.73 -12.70 -6.30
C GLY A 47 15.96 -13.01 -5.02
N GLU A 48 15.32 -12.01 -4.39
CA GLU A 48 14.44 -12.18 -3.23
C GLU A 48 12.98 -11.79 -3.56
N GLU A 49 12.57 -11.87 -4.82
CA GLU A 49 11.23 -11.45 -5.29
C GLU A 49 10.11 -12.17 -4.54
N LYS A 50 10.34 -13.42 -4.13
CA LYS A 50 9.41 -14.22 -3.30
C LYS A 50 9.15 -13.63 -1.91
N LYS A 51 9.94 -12.67 -1.44
CA LYS A 51 9.74 -11.97 -0.16
C LYS A 51 8.87 -10.73 -0.30
N ILE A 52 8.58 -10.27 -1.52
CA ILE A 52 7.66 -9.15 -1.76
C ILE A 52 6.25 -9.68 -1.52
N LYS A 53 5.61 -9.18 -0.45
CA LYS A 53 4.32 -9.70 0.02
C LYS A 53 3.14 -8.78 -0.28
N ALA A 54 3.41 -7.60 -0.84
CA ALA A 54 2.37 -6.60 -1.01
C ALA A 54 2.60 -5.70 -2.22
N TYR A 55 1.49 -5.26 -2.82
CA TYR A 55 1.48 -4.15 -3.76
C TYR A 55 1.48 -2.81 -3.03
N SER A 56 2.05 -1.78 -3.65
CA SER A 56 2.05 -0.41 -3.13
C SER A 56 1.13 0.48 -3.94
N PHE A 57 0.30 1.27 -3.28
CA PHE A 57 -0.56 2.27 -3.94
C PHE A 57 -0.59 3.56 -3.13
N LYS A 58 -0.57 4.72 -3.82
CA LYS A 58 -0.84 6.01 -3.19
C LYS A 58 -2.32 6.33 -3.37
N VAL A 59 -3.05 6.40 -2.27
CA VAL A 59 -4.47 6.72 -2.32
C VAL A 59 -4.62 8.18 -2.75
N PRO A 60 -5.27 8.47 -3.89
CA PRO A 60 -5.49 9.85 -4.31
C PRO A 60 -6.30 10.62 -3.28
N ARG A 61 -6.06 11.92 -3.20
CA ARG A 61 -6.97 12.80 -2.47
C ARG A 61 -8.28 13.00 -3.21
N LYS A 62 -9.36 13.28 -2.47
CA LYS A 62 -10.70 13.49 -3.03
C LYS A 62 -10.74 14.61 -4.06
N ASP A 63 -9.84 15.59 -3.92
CA ASP A 63 -9.65 16.72 -4.82
C ASP A 63 -8.65 16.44 -5.96
N GLU A 64 -7.86 15.37 -5.90
CA GLU A 64 -6.87 15.00 -6.93
C GLU A 64 -7.48 14.20 -8.09
N GLY A 65 -8.74 13.74 -7.98
CA GLY A 65 -9.37 12.83 -8.94
C GLY A 65 -8.72 11.43 -8.91
N PRO A 66 -9.30 10.42 -9.58
CA PRO A 66 -8.69 9.10 -9.62
C PRO A 66 -7.39 9.14 -10.42
N TYR A 67 -6.29 8.64 -9.85
CA TYR A 67 -5.09 8.34 -10.64
C TYR A 67 -5.42 7.23 -11.63
N VAL A 68 -5.36 7.54 -12.93
CA VAL A 68 -5.37 6.53 -13.98
C VAL A 68 -3.93 6.05 -14.15
N LEU A 69 -3.65 4.83 -13.67
CA LEU A 69 -2.36 4.14 -13.82
C LEU A 69 -2.36 3.26 -15.07
#